data_AF-X0UJD7-F1
#
_entry.id   AF-X0UJD7-F1
#
_cell.length_a   1.000
_cell.length_b   1.000
_cell.length_c   1.000
_cell.angle_alpha   90.00
_cell.angle_beta   90.00
_cell.angle_gamma   90.00
#
_symmetry.space_group_name_H-M   'P 1'
#
loop_
_entity.id
_entity.type
_entity.pdbx_description
1 polymer ?
#
loop_
_entity_poly.entity_id
_entity_poly.type
_entity_poly.pdbx_seq_one_letter_code
_entity_poly.pdbx_strand_id
1 'polypeptide(L)'
;FIDAMEFSVVKEFAEKNGYRKCQNVSSFKPGHTFKFEDLIIETIPLLSHSKAHVGFLIPEERLFHISCLGFDKKRPEKDGFGPWYGFKECSIEQYLRDITQAELIFLERANFLTSSHSYVVKSPDKGPFIYMREKIAKNQELVDKAIKSHNLINKSIDTINYLLNLDIFFPKRKMEGFLSEIYNFWESGIIRKHVERSEYLN
;
A
#
# COMPACT_ATOMS: atom_id res chain seq x y z
N PHE A 1 1.92 2.30 -21.07
CA PHE A 1 1.88 2.81 -19.68
C PHE A 1 0.49 3.30 -19.38
N ILE A 2 -0.03 3.04 -18.18
CA ILE A 2 -1.31 3.59 -17.75
C ILE A 2 -1.02 4.57 -16.61
N ASP A 3 -0.77 5.82 -16.96
CA ASP A 3 -0.50 6.89 -15.99
C ASP A 3 -1.78 7.45 -15.36
N ALA A 4 -2.92 7.19 -16.00
CA ALA A 4 -4.25 7.60 -15.57
C ALA A 4 -5.27 6.58 -16.05
N MET A 5 -6.37 6.43 -15.31
CA MET A 5 -7.54 5.68 -15.76
C MET A 5 -8.59 6.64 -16.29
N GLU A 6 -9.38 6.18 -17.25
CA GLU A 6 -10.55 6.90 -17.71
C GLU A 6 -11.52 7.17 -16.56
N PHE A 7 -12.07 8.38 -16.53
CA PHE A 7 -12.98 8.79 -15.45
C PHE A 7 -14.21 7.89 -15.36
N SER A 8 -14.70 7.37 -16.48
CA SER A 8 -15.82 6.42 -16.54
C SER A 8 -15.55 5.14 -15.72
N VAL A 9 -14.34 4.58 -15.82
CA VAL A 9 -13.90 3.39 -15.08
C VAL A 9 -13.86 3.69 -13.57
N VAL A 10 -13.28 4.84 -13.20
CA VAL A 10 -13.22 5.30 -11.80
C VAL A 10 -14.63 5.48 -11.24
N LYS A 11 -15.52 6.11 -12.02
CA LYS A 11 -16.91 6.37 -11.64
C LYS A 11 -17.69 5.07 -11.44
N GLU A 12 -17.60 4.12 -12.37
CA GLU A 12 -18.28 2.83 -12.24
C GLU A 12 -17.81 2.07 -10.99
N PHE A 13 -16.49 2.06 -10.73
CA PHE A 13 -15.94 1.45 -9.52
C PHE A 13 -16.44 2.14 -8.25
N ALA A 14 -16.44 3.47 -8.22
CA ALA A 14 -16.96 4.25 -7.10
C ALA A 14 -18.45 3.95 -6.84
N GLU A 15 -19.28 3.94 -7.88
CA GLU A 15 -20.71 3.67 -7.78
C GLU A 15 -20.99 2.25 -7.26
N LYS A 16 -20.29 1.23 -7.78
CA LYS A 16 -20.41 -0.16 -7.30
C LYS A 16 -19.98 -0.36 -5.85
N ASN A 17 -19.03 0.45 -5.36
CA ASN A 17 -18.60 0.43 -3.97
C ASN A 17 -19.43 1.37 -3.07
N GLY A 18 -20.52 1.93 -3.58
CA GLY A 18 -21.42 2.79 -2.79
C GLY A 18 -20.78 4.12 -2.38
N TYR A 19 -19.81 4.62 -3.16
CA TYR A 19 -19.16 5.89 -2.90
C TYR A 19 -20.18 7.03 -2.82
N ARG A 20 -20.04 7.86 -1.78
CA ARG A 20 -20.81 9.09 -1.62
C ARG A 20 -19.83 10.24 -1.50
N LYS A 21 -20.02 11.27 -2.32
CA LYS A 21 -19.18 12.47 -2.30
C LYS A 21 -19.30 13.16 -0.94
N CYS A 22 -18.17 13.38 -0.27
CA CYS A 22 -18.11 14.25 0.90
C CYS A 22 -18.46 15.69 0.51
N GLN A 23 -19.47 16.27 1.15
CA GLN A 23 -19.91 17.66 0.88
C GLN A 23 -19.05 18.69 1.63
N ASN A 24 -18.60 18.33 2.83
CA ASN A 24 -17.79 19.18 3.69
C ASN A 24 -16.50 18.44 4.05
N VAL A 25 -15.36 19.10 3.89
CA VAL A 25 -14.05 18.54 4.24
C VAL A 25 -13.32 19.56 5.09
N SER A 26 -12.95 19.14 6.30
CA SER A 26 -12.02 19.88 7.17
C SER A 26 -10.66 19.20 7.11
N SER A 27 -9.65 19.94 6.69
CA SER A 27 -8.28 19.43 6.55
C SER A 27 -7.47 19.58 7.84
N PHE A 28 -6.49 18.71 8.02
CA PHE A 28 -5.44 18.84 9.05
C PHE A 28 -4.07 18.54 8.44
N LYS A 29 -3.00 18.88 9.16
CA LYS A 29 -1.62 18.57 8.75
C LYS A 29 -1.18 17.25 9.40
N PRO A 30 -0.49 16.34 8.69
CA PRO A 30 0.17 15.19 9.31
C PRO A 30 1.05 15.63 10.49
N GLY A 31 0.97 14.92 11.62
CA GLY A 31 1.61 15.31 12.88
C GLY A 31 0.73 16.15 13.80
N HIS A 32 -0.48 16.53 13.37
CA HIS A 32 -1.46 17.20 14.23
C HIS A 32 -1.95 16.26 15.35
N THR A 33 -2.24 16.86 16.51
CA THR A 33 -2.86 16.18 17.65
C THR A 33 -4.27 16.73 17.82
N PHE A 34 -5.25 15.84 17.72
CA PHE A 34 -6.64 16.16 18.05
C PHE A 34 -6.88 15.95 19.54
N LYS A 35 -7.67 16.83 20.14
CA LYS A 35 -8.14 16.70 21.51
C LYS A 35 -9.67 16.75 21.53
N PHE A 36 -10.27 15.70 22.07
CA PHE A 36 -11.71 15.57 22.26
C PHE A 36 -11.98 15.28 23.74
N GLU A 37 -12.34 16.30 24.51
CA GLU A 37 -12.48 16.19 25.97
C GLU A 37 -11.19 15.62 26.59
N ASP A 38 -11.25 14.37 27.06
CA ASP A 38 -10.16 13.64 27.68
C ASP A 38 -9.43 12.68 26.72
N LEU A 39 -9.86 12.60 25.45
CA LEU A 39 -9.25 11.75 24.42
C LEU A 39 -8.23 12.54 23.58
N ILE A 40 -7.01 12.02 23.48
CA ILE A 40 -5.97 12.54 22.61
C ILE A 40 -5.77 11.58 21.43
N ILE A 41 -5.77 12.14 20.21
CA ILE A 41 -5.44 11.38 19.00
C ILE A 41 -4.26 12.07 18.30
N GLU A 42 -3.10 11.41 18.32
CA GLU A 42 -1.92 11.84 17.59
C GLU A 42 -1.95 11.29 16.16
N THR A 43 -1.78 12.16 15.17
CA THR A 43 -1.57 11.71 13.79
C THR A 43 -0.09 11.45 13.54
N ILE A 44 0.24 10.24 13.12
CA ILE A 44 1.61 9.81 12.80
C ILE A 44 1.78 9.86 11.28
N PRO A 45 2.65 10.73 10.72
CA PRO A 45 2.92 10.74 9.29
C PRO A 45 3.45 9.40 8.79
N LEU A 46 2.82 8.83 7.77
CA LEU A 46 3.20 7.57 7.10
C LEU A 46 3.07 7.77 5.58
N LEU A 47 3.97 8.57 5.01
CA LEU A 47 3.82 9.24 3.72
C LEU A 47 4.02 8.36 2.47
N SER A 48 4.19 7.05 2.64
CA SER A 48 4.54 6.10 1.58
C SER A 48 3.36 5.64 0.72
N HIS A 49 2.18 5.45 1.32
CA HIS A 49 0.97 5.04 0.61
C HIS A 49 0.36 6.21 -0.20
N SER A 50 0.41 7.41 0.36
CA SER A 50 0.06 8.66 -0.32
C SER A 50 0.70 9.84 0.40
N LYS A 51 0.77 11.00 -0.26
CA LYS A 51 1.38 12.23 0.27
C LYS A 51 0.84 12.71 1.62
N ALA A 52 -0.37 12.31 1.99
CA ALA A 52 -1.05 12.75 3.21
C ALA A 52 -1.54 11.57 4.06
N HIS A 53 -0.99 10.36 3.84
CA HIS A 53 -1.34 9.19 4.65
C HIS A 53 -0.79 9.35 6.07
N VAL A 54 -1.62 8.97 7.04
CA VAL A 54 -1.30 9.03 8.47
C VAL A 54 -1.80 7.78 9.17
N GLY A 55 -1.09 7.37 10.21
CA GLY A 55 -1.61 6.54 11.28
C GLY A 55 -2.21 7.39 12.41
N PHE A 56 -2.98 6.78 13.29
CA PHE A 56 -3.58 7.42 14.45
C PHE A 56 -3.19 6.66 15.70
N LEU A 57 -2.46 7.31 16.60
CA LEU A 57 -2.14 6.78 17.91
C LEU A 57 -3.09 7.40 18.93
N ILE A 58 -3.68 6.54 19.75
CA ILE A 58 -4.52 6.92 20.90
C ILE A 58 -3.75 6.45 22.15
N PRO A 59 -2.93 7.32 22.76
CA PRO A 59 -2.01 6.93 23.83
C PRO A 59 -2.71 6.33 25.05
N GLU A 60 -3.84 6.92 25.47
CA GLU A 60 -4.62 6.51 26.64
C GLU A 60 -5.13 5.07 26.49
N GLU A 61 -5.56 4.72 25.27
CA GLU A 61 -6.06 3.38 24.91
C GLU A 61 -4.93 2.42 24.51
N ARG A 62 -3.69 2.91 24.42
CA ARG A 62 -2.53 2.18 23.87
C ARG A 62 -2.89 1.52 22.54
N LEU A 63 -3.58 2.24 21.66
CA LEU A 63 -4.04 1.76 20.36
C LEU A 63 -3.34 2.52 19.25
N PHE A 64 -2.80 1.80 18.27
CA PHE A 64 -2.25 2.39 17.06
C PHE A 64 -2.97 1.86 15.81
N HIS A 65 -3.59 2.78 15.06
CA HIS A 65 -4.21 2.51 13.77
C HIS A 65 -3.26 2.93 12.64
N ILE A 66 -2.77 1.98 11.83
CA ILE A 66 -1.83 2.27 10.73
C ILE A 66 -2.52 2.50 9.37
N SER A 67 -3.84 2.67 9.36
CA SER A 67 -4.62 2.95 8.14
C SER A 67 -4.30 1.91 7.04
N CYS A 68 -4.08 2.36 5.79
CA CYS A 68 -3.71 1.51 4.65
C CYS A 68 -2.19 1.32 4.45
N LEU A 69 -1.39 1.18 5.52
CA LEU A 69 0.06 0.91 5.37
C LEU A 69 0.39 -0.47 4.77
N GLY A 70 -0.61 -1.35 4.58
CA GLY A 70 -0.42 -2.63 3.89
C GLY A 70 -0.42 -3.86 4.78
N PHE A 71 -0.77 -3.72 6.06
CA PHE A 71 -1.17 -4.87 6.86
C PHE A 71 -2.66 -5.14 6.60
N ASP A 72 -2.99 -6.19 5.87
CA ASP A 72 -4.34 -6.46 5.39
C ASP A 72 -4.73 -7.95 5.47
N LYS A 73 -4.00 -8.71 6.31
CA LYS A 73 -4.35 -10.10 6.61
C LYS A 73 -5.66 -10.11 7.40
N LYS A 74 -6.67 -10.83 6.92
CA LYS A 74 -7.94 -11.01 7.64
C LYS A 74 -7.80 -11.89 8.89
N ARG A 75 -6.80 -12.78 8.90
CA ARG A 75 -6.41 -13.67 10.00
C ARG A 75 -4.91 -13.99 9.90
N PRO A 76 -4.22 -14.38 10.99
CA PRO A 76 -2.78 -14.65 10.96
C PRO A 76 -2.33 -15.65 9.88
N GLU A 77 -3.15 -16.64 9.58
CA GLU A 77 -2.88 -17.71 8.61
C GLU A 77 -3.24 -17.35 7.16
N LYS A 78 -4.00 -16.28 6.93
CA LYS A 78 -4.45 -15.88 5.59
C LYS A 78 -3.57 -14.78 5.02
N ASP A 79 -3.05 -15.00 3.82
CA ASP A 79 -2.35 -13.95 3.08
C ASP A 79 -3.31 -12.84 2.63
N GLY A 80 -2.77 -11.65 2.48
CA GLY A 80 -3.41 -10.45 1.95
C GLY A 80 -2.69 -9.94 0.71
N PHE A 81 -3.06 -8.74 0.28
CA PHE A 81 -2.40 -8.01 -0.78
C PHE A 81 -1.05 -7.45 -0.34
N GLY A 82 -0.97 -6.85 0.86
CA GLY A 82 0.24 -6.21 1.37
C GLY A 82 0.31 -4.70 1.08
N PRO A 83 1.50 -4.09 1.20
CA PRO A 83 1.73 -2.68 0.88
C PRO A 83 1.37 -2.32 -0.56
N TRP A 84 0.61 -1.22 -0.73
CA TRP A 84 0.25 -0.71 -2.04
C TRP A 84 0.96 0.61 -2.34
N TYR A 85 1.94 0.56 -3.23
CA TYR A 85 2.78 1.68 -3.69
C TYR A 85 2.64 1.94 -5.19
N GLY A 86 1.42 1.77 -5.72
CA GLY A 86 1.15 1.94 -7.15
C GLY A 86 1.17 3.39 -7.64
N PHE A 87 1.01 4.38 -6.77
CA PHE A 87 0.95 5.79 -7.19
C PHE A 87 2.32 6.34 -7.60
N LYS A 88 2.31 7.39 -8.42
CA LYS A 88 3.50 8.07 -8.93
C LYS A 88 4.39 8.58 -7.79
N GLU A 89 3.76 9.14 -6.77
CA GLU A 89 4.37 9.70 -5.58
C GLU A 89 5.01 8.68 -4.64
N CYS A 90 4.62 7.41 -4.73
CA CYS A 90 5.07 6.39 -3.80
C CYS A 90 6.55 6.04 -4.05
N SER A 91 7.25 5.65 -2.99
CA SER A 91 8.59 5.06 -3.04
C SER A 91 8.62 3.85 -2.13
N ILE A 92 9.22 2.75 -2.61
CA ILE A 92 9.41 1.56 -1.78
C ILE A 92 10.33 1.88 -0.59
N GLU A 93 11.34 2.71 -0.79
CA GLU A 93 12.25 3.14 0.27
C GLU A 93 11.51 3.90 1.39
N GLN A 94 10.60 4.81 1.00
CA GLN A 94 9.74 5.50 1.98
C GLN A 94 8.81 4.53 2.69
N TYR A 95 8.27 3.53 1.98
CA TYR A 95 7.45 2.48 2.59
C TYR A 95 8.21 1.71 3.67
N LEU A 96 9.46 1.34 3.42
CA LEU A 96 10.28 0.63 4.40
C LEU A 96 10.60 1.50 5.63
N ARG A 97 10.80 2.81 5.44
CA ARG A 97 10.95 3.77 6.54
C ARG A 97 9.68 3.86 7.39
N ASP A 98 8.53 4.04 6.74
CA ASP A 98 7.24 4.17 7.43
C ASP A 98 6.86 2.88 8.17
N ILE A 99 7.10 1.71 7.58
CA ILE A 99 6.90 0.42 8.24
C ILE A 99 7.78 0.33 9.50
N THR A 100 9.03 0.78 9.41
CA THR A 100 9.96 0.75 10.56
C THR A 100 9.55 1.74 11.64
N GLN A 101 9.14 2.96 11.27
CA GLN A 101 8.61 3.94 12.19
C GLN A 101 7.34 3.43 12.89
N ALA A 102 6.41 2.85 12.13
CA ALA A 102 5.18 2.29 12.67
C ALA A 102 5.45 1.10 13.60
N GLU A 103 6.42 0.24 13.29
CA GLU A 103 6.86 -0.85 14.16
C GLU A 103 7.37 -0.32 15.49
N LEU A 104 8.29 0.66 15.47
CA LEU A 104 8.85 1.23 16.69
C LEU A 104 7.76 1.84 17.59
N ILE A 105 6.86 2.64 17.00
CA ILE A 105 5.75 3.26 17.75
C ILE A 105 4.83 2.19 18.34
N PHE A 106 4.49 1.15 17.57
CA PHE A 106 3.62 0.09 18.06
C PHE A 106 4.25 -0.64 19.25
N LEU A 107 5.51 -1.07 19.11
CA LEU A 107 6.20 -1.86 20.13
C LEU A 107 6.44 -1.08 21.42
N GLU A 108 6.65 0.24 21.34
CA GLU A 108 6.94 1.09 22.49
C GLU A 108 5.67 1.67 23.14
N ARG A 109 4.72 2.14 22.34
CA ARG A 109 3.65 3.04 22.81
C ARG A 109 2.26 2.43 22.79
N ALA A 110 2.06 1.25 22.19
CA ALA A 110 0.74 0.64 22.02
C ALA A 110 0.72 -0.84 22.43
N ASN A 111 -0.47 -1.34 22.73
CA ASN A 111 -0.79 -2.74 22.97
C ASN A 111 -1.61 -3.34 21.81
N PHE A 112 -2.39 -2.49 21.13
CA PHE A 112 -3.25 -2.90 20.03
C PHE A 112 -2.83 -2.26 18.72
N LEU A 113 -2.71 -3.08 17.66
CA LEU A 113 -2.51 -2.60 16.29
C LEU A 113 -3.78 -2.87 15.48
N THR A 114 -4.24 -1.85 14.76
CA THR A 114 -5.35 -1.97 13.81
C THR A 114 -4.95 -1.39 12.45
N SER A 115 -5.62 -1.84 11.39
CA SER A 115 -5.51 -1.27 10.05
C SER A 115 -6.90 -1.19 9.43
N SER A 116 -7.02 -0.55 8.26
CA SER A 116 -8.30 -0.47 7.54
C SER A 116 -8.79 -1.82 6.99
N HIS A 117 -7.93 -2.86 6.94
CA HIS A 117 -8.23 -4.10 6.22
C HIS A 117 -7.84 -5.40 6.97
N SER A 118 -7.24 -5.32 8.16
CA SER A 118 -6.69 -6.48 8.87
C SER A 118 -7.53 -6.96 10.06
N TYR A 119 -7.12 -8.09 10.65
CA TYR A 119 -7.45 -8.40 12.03
C TYR A 119 -6.78 -7.42 13.02
N VAL A 120 -7.27 -7.40 14.26
CA VAL A 120 -6.71 -6.64 15.37
C VAL A 120 -5.59 -7.44 16.05
N VAL A 121 -4.38 -6.89 16.11
CA VAL A 121 -3.28 -7.46 16.88
C VAL A 121 -3.45 -7.03 18.33
N LYS A 122 -3.51 -7.98 19.26
CA LYS A 122 -3.88 -7.74 20.66
C LYS A 122 -2.70 -7.59 21.63
N SER A 123 -1.48 -7.66 21.11
CA SER A 123 -0.24 -7.50 21.87
C SER A 123 0.88 -7.03 20.94
N PRO A 124 1.90 -6.30 21.45
CA PRO A 124 3.08 -5.95 20.68
C PRO A 124 3.71 -7.17 19.99
N ASP A 125 3.78 -7.11 18.67
CA ASP A 125 4.27 -8.17 17.80
C ASP A 125 4.86 -7.55 16.53
N LYS A 126 5.98 -8.12 16.05
CA LYS A 126 6.66 -7.71 14.83
C LYS A 126 6.05 -8.33 13.58
N GLY A 127 5.25 -9.39 13.72
CA GLY A 127 4.65 -10.16 12.64
C GLY A 127 4.01 -9.31 11.52
N PRO A 128 3.16 -8.31 11.82
CA PRO A 128 2.57 -7.44 10.80
C PRO A 128 3.60 -6.68 9.95
N PHE A 129 4.68 -6.20 10.57
CA PHE A 129 5.71 -5.40 9.90
C PHE A 129 6.69 -6.27 9.13
N ILE A 130 7.02 -7.45 9.65
CA ILE A 130 7.76 -8.49 8.91
C ILE A 130 6.98 -8.86 7.65
N TYR A 131 5.69 -9.16 7.79
CA TYR A 131 4.80 -9.46 6.67
C TYR A 131 4.85 -8.41 5.55
N MET A 132 4.72 -7.13 5.91
CA MET A 132 4.76 -6.03 4.93
C MET A 132 6.10 -5.96 4.18
N ARG A 133 7.22 -6.14 4.88
CA ARG A 133 8.56 -6.14 4.26
C ARG A 133 8.77 -7.35 3.36
N GLU A 134 8.35 -8.53 3.80
CA GLU A 134 8.43 -9.77 3.03
C GLU A 134 7.60 -9.68 1.75
N LYS A 135 6.42 -9.06 1.79
CA LYS A 135 5.61 -8.80 0.58
C LYS A 135 6.34 -7.93 -0.43
N ILE A 136 6.95 -6.84 0.01
CA ILE A 136 7.75 -5.95 -0.85
C ILE A 136 8.94 -6.71 -1.45
N ALA A 137 9.67 -7.48 -0.63
CA ALA A 137 10.83 -8.25 -1.07
C ALA A 137 10.44 -9.31 -2.10
N LYS A 138 9.39 -10.09 -1.82
CA LYS A 138 8.86 -11.10 -2.73
C LYS A 138 8.41 -10.50 -4.06
N ASN A 139 7.79 -9.31 -4.05
CA ASN A 139 7.42 -8.63 -5.28
C ASN A 139 8.65 -8.23 -6.12
N GLN A 140 9.75 -7.81 -5.47
CA GLN A 140 11.01 -7.56 -6.16
C GLN A 140 11.56 -8.84 -6.79
N GLU A 141 11.60 -9.94 -6.06
CA GLU A 141 12.08 -11.23 -6.57
C GLU A 141 11.29 -11.69 -7.81
N LEU A 142 9.97 -11.53 -7.78
CA LEU A 142 9.10 -11.88 -8.91
C LEU A 142 9.41 -11.04 -10.15
N VAL A 143 9.58 -9.72 -9.98
CA VAL A 143 9.92 -8.82 -11.09
C VAL A 143 11.31 -9.10 -11.64
N ASP A 144 12.31 -9.26 -10.78
CA ASP A 144 13.69 -9.56 -11.18
C ASP A 144 13.79 -10.92 -11.89
N LYS A 145 13.06 -11.93 -11.40
CA LYS A 145 12.97 -13.23 -12.07
C LYS A 145 12.38 -13.10 -13.46
N ALA A 146 11.32 -12.30 -13.64
CA ALA A 146 10.71 -12.08 -14.94
C ALA A 146 11.64 -11.32 -15.90
N ILE A 147 12.34 -10.27 -15.41
CA ILE A 147 13.36 -9.53 -16.15
C ILE A 147 14.45 -10.47 -16.69
N LYS A 148 15.03 -11.31 -15.81
CA LYS A 148 16.08 -12.27 -16.19
C LYS A 148 15.57 -13.31 -17.17
N SER A 149 14.40 -13.88 -16.90
CA SER A 149 13.84 -14.99 -17.70
C SER A 149 13.48 -14.54 -19.12
N HIS A 150 13.30 -13.25 -19.34
CA HIS A 150 12.89 -12.67 -20.62
C HIS A 150 13.93 -11.70 -21.21
N ASN A 151 15.15 -11.69 -20.67
CA ASN A 151 16.29 -10.91 -21.15
C ASN A 151 15.98 -9.42 -21.36
N LEU A 152 15.24 -8.81 -20.42
CA LEU A 152 14.95 -7.38 -20.47
C LEU A 152 16.22 -6.60 -20.04
N ILE A 153 16.56 -5.53 -20.76
CA ILE A 153 17.89 -4.89 -20.63
C ILE A 153 17.86 -3.44 -20.13
N ASN A 154 16.70 -2.80 -20.09
CA ASN A 154 16.57 -1.40 -19.72
C ASN A 154 15.30 -1.12 -18.87
N LYS A 155 15.33 -0.01 -18.14
CA LYS A 155 14.18 0.51 -17.36
C LYS A 155 13.20 1.30 -18.24
N SER A 156 12.82 0.74 -19.39
CA SER A 156 11.91 1.41 -20.33
C SER A 156 10.44 1.17 -20.01
N ILE A 157 9.59 1.94 -20.69
CA ILE A 157 8.16 1.73 -20.64
C ILE A 157 7.71 0.42 -21.29
N ASP A 158 8.45 -0.05 -22.30
CA ASP A 158 8.17 -1.32 -22.96
C ASP A 158 8.45 -2.49 -22.01
N THR A 159 9.51 -2.41 -21.20
CA THR A 159 9.78 -3.35 -20.10
C THR A 159 8.58 -3.42 -19.14
N ILE A 160 8.05 -2.27 -18.72
CA ILE A 160 6.89 -2.22 -17.79
C ILE A 160 5.65 -2.83 -18.43
N ASN A 161 5.31 -2.46 -19.66
CA ASN A 161 4.14 -2.98 -20.38
C ASN A 161 4.26 -4.49 -20.61
N TYR A 162 5.46 -4.96 -20.94
CA TYR A 162 5.73 -6.38 -21.15
C TYR A 162 5.54 -7.17 -19.86
N LEU A 163 6.13 -6.73 -18.75
CA LEU A 163 5.96 -7.35 -17.43
C LEU A 163 4.49 -7.35 -16.98
N LEU A 164 3.74 -6.28 -17.24
CA LEU A 164 2.32 -6.19 -16.91
C LEU A 164 1.49 -7.30 -17.59
N ASN A 165 1.86 -7.69 -18.82
CA ASN A 165 1.18 -8.75 -19.58
C ASN A 165 1.48 -10.17 -19.08
N LEU A 166 2.44 -10.35 -18.16
CA LEU A 166 2.82 -11.65 -17.60
C LEU A 166 1.95 -12.08 -16.41
N ASP A 167 1.03 -11.24 -15.92
CA ASP A 167 0.21 -11.52 -14.75
C ASP A 167 1.06 -11.89 -13.51
N ILE A 168 2.10 -11.10 -13.23
CA ILE A 168 3.09 -11.37 -12.18
C ILE A 168 2.43 -11.39 -10.79
N PHE A 169 1.57 -10.41 -10.50
CA PHE A 169 0.92 -10.29 -9.19
C PHE A 169 -0.55 -10.68 -9.22
N PHE A 170 -1.24 -10.37 -10.31
CA PHE A 170 -2.67 -10.63 -10.44
C PHE A 170 -2.98 -11.40 -11.71
N PRO A 171 -3.92 -12.38 -11.66
CA PRO A 171 -4.36 -13.13 -12.84
C PRO A 171 -5.35 -12.31 -13.67
N LYS A 172 -4.92 -11.17 -14.21
CA LYS A 172 -5.76 -10.18 -14.90
C LYS A 172 -6.44 -10.74 -16.14
N ARG A 173 -5.84 -11.75 -16.79
CA ARG A 173 -6.46 -12.47 -17.92
C ARG A 173 -7.79 -13.16 -17.57
N LYS A 174 -8.10 -13.33 -16.28
CA LYS A 174 -9.37 -13.88 -15.78
C LYS A 174 -10.39 -12.80 -15.38
N MET A 175 -10.03 -11.53 -15.52
CA MET A 175 -10.86 -10.38 -15.17
C MET A 175 -11.44 -9.77 -16.43
N GLU A 176 -12.68 -9.30 -16.38
CA GLU A 176 -13.37 -8.67 -17.51
C GLU A 176 -13.78 -7.24 -17.19
N GLY A 177 -13.88 -6.41 -18.24
CA GLY A 177 -14.33 -5.02 -18.16
C GLY A 177 -13.48 -4.14 -17.23
N PHE A 178 -14.15 -3.20 -16.57
CA PHE A 178 -13.54 -2.17 -15.73
C PHE A 178 -12.63 -2.73 -14.61
N LEU A 179 -12.87 -3.96 -14.13
CA LEU A 179 -12.00 -4.60 -13.13
C LEU A 179 -10.61 -4.90 -13.70
N SER A 180 -10.52 -5.38 -14.95
CA SER A 180 -9.23 -5.62 -15.58
C SER A 180 -8.44 -4.31 -15.71
N GLU A 181 -9.12 -3.20 -16.01
CA GLU A 181 -8.48 -1.88 -16.15
C GLU A 181 -7.93 -1.38 -14.81
N ILE A 182 -8.69 -1.53 -13.73
CA ILE A 182 -8.28 -1.12 -12.38
C ILE A 182 -7.07 -1.90 -11.90
N TYR A 183 -7.09 -3.22 -12.05
CA TYR A 183 -5.97 -4.06 -11.63
C TYR A 183 -4.74 -3.84 -12.52
N ASN A 184 -4.92 -3.57 -13.82
CA ASN A 184 -3.82 -3.15 -14.69
C ASN A 184 -3.19 -1.84 -14.22
N PHE A 185 -4.00 -0.84 -13.86
CA PHE A 185 -3.51 0.42 -13.33
C PHE A 185 -2.72 0.21 -12.03
N TRP A 186 -3.29 -0.51 -11.05
CA TRP A 186 -2.64 -0.79 -9.78
C TRP A 186 -1.33 -1.56 -9.94
N GLU A 187 -1.32 -2.61 -10.76
CA GLU A 187 -0.13 -3.42 -11.02
C GLU A 187 0.95 -2.68 -11.77
N SER A 188 0.59 -1.85 -12.76
CA SER A 188 1.56 -1.09 -13.54
C SER A 188 2.40 -0.16 -12.66
N GLY A 189 1.76 0.45 -11.65
CA GLY A 189 2.44 1.25 -10.64
C GLY A 189 3.46 0.45 -9.82
N ILE A 190 3.06 -0.73 -9.34
CA ILE A 190 3.93 -1.62 -8.53
C ILE A 190 5.12 -2.10 -9.36
N ILE A 191 4.86 -2.62 -10.56
CA ILE A 191 5.91 -3.09 -11.48
C ILE A 191 6.91 -1.96 -11.75
N ARG A 192 6.43 -0.76 -12.06
CA ARG A 192 7.30 0.40 -12.29
C ARG A 192 8.25 0.62 -11.11
N LYS A 193 7.75 0.65 -9.87
CA LYS A 193 8.59 0.88 -8.68
C LYS A 193 9.64 -0.21 -8.49
N HIS A 194 9.35 -1.46 -8.87
CA HIS A 194 10.32 -2.55 -8.82
C HIS A 194 11.32 -2.53 -9.97
N VAL A 195 10.90 -2.14 -11.18
CA VAL A 195 11.78 -1.93 -12.34
C VAL A 195 12.77 -0.80 -12.07
N GLU A 196 12.31 0.32 -11.51
CA GLU A 196 13.14 1.48 -11.15
C GLU A 196 14.34 1.09 -10.26
N ARG A 197 14.11 0.18 -9.30
CA ARG A 197 15.13 -0.28 -8.35
C ARG A 197 15.80 -1.61 -8.71
N SER A 198 15.44 -2.22 -9.83
CA SER A 198 16.06 -3.49 -10.24
C SER A 198 17.52 -3.25 -10.61
N GLU A 199 18.41 -4.11 -10.10
CA GLU A 199 19.85 -4.08 -10.37
C GLU A 199 20.21 -4.78 -11.69
N TYR A 200 19.26 -5.49 -12.29
CA TYR A 200 19.46 -6.22 -13.55
C TYR A 200 19.20 -5.37 -14.80
N LEU A 201 18.75 -4.13 -14.61
CA LEU A 201 18.45 -3.20 -15.67
C LEU A 201 19.35 -1.98 -15.55
N ASN A 202 19.90 -1.56 -16.67
CA ASN A 202 20.64 -0.30 -16.79
C ASN A 202 19.69 0.90 -16.87
#